data_AF-A0A1V2C4R5-F1
#
_entry.id   AF-A0A1V2C4R5-F1
#
_cell.length_a   1.000
_cell.length_b   1.000
_cell.length_c   1.000
_cell.angle_alpha   90.00
_cell.angle_beta   90.00
_cell.angle_gamma   90.00
#
_symmetry.space_group_name_H-M   'P 1'
#
loop_
_entity.id
_entity.type
_entity.pdbx_description
1 polymer ?
#
loop_
_entity_poly.entity_id
_entity_poly.type
_entity_poly.pdbx_seq_one_letter_code
_entity_poly.pdbx_strand_id
1 'polypeptide(L)'
;MDLNEMTKKVVMVSDQYEKNCNITRDDDWYILKLQEELGELTQNYLSYTSRGRNRNLTQEELKKNISNEVADLLGQILLFANYHNIDVEKSMEDKWFKYLK
;
A
#
# COMPACT_ATOMS: atom_id res chain seq x y z
N MET A 1 9.33 -1.95 14.78
CA MET A 1 8.12 -1.16 14.51
C MET A 1 6.99 -2.14 14.38
N ASP A 2 6.02 -2.03 15.28
CA ASP A 2 4.77 -2.78 15.21
C ASP A 2 3.82 -2.13 14.19
N LEU A 3 2.65 -2.75 13.96
CA LEU A 3 1.70 -2.28 12.98
C LEU A 3 1.12 -0.90 13.35
N ASN A 4 0.90 -0.65 14.64
CA ASN A 4 0.38 0.61 15.14
C ASN A 4 1.35 1.78 14.93
N GLU A 5 2.63 1.58 15.23
CA GLU A 5 3.67 2.57 14.97
C GLU A 5 3.84 2.81 13.46
N MET A 6 3.73 1.77 12.63
CA MET A 6 3.75 1.90 11.17
C MET A 6 2.57 2.74 10.67
N THR A 7 1.34 2.42 11.08
CA THR A 7 0.13 3.16 10.72
C THR A 7 0.25 4.63 11.07
N LYS A 8 0.74 4.96 12.28
CA LYS A 8 0.96 6.36 12.70
C LYS A 8 1.90 7.10 11.75
N LYS A 9 3.03 6.48 11.37
CA LYS A 9 3.99 7.12 10.45
C LYS A 9 3.40 7.30 9.05
N VAL A 10 2.66 6.31 8.54
CA VAL A 10 2.00 6.40 7.24
C VAL A 10 0.95 7.52 7.24
N VAL A 11 0.14 7.63 8.30
CA VAL A 11 -0.82 8.74 8.45
C VAL A 11 -0.10 10.09 8.40
N MET A 12 1.00 10.26 9.15
CA MET A 12 1.77 11.52 9.11
C MET A 12 2.29 11.87 7.71
N VAL A 13 2.74 10.87 6.95
CA VAL A 13 3.18 11.07 5.55
C VAL A 13 2.00 11.46 4.66
N SER A 14 0.87 10.78 4.81
CA SER A 14 -0.35 11.04 4.03
C SER A 14 -0.96 12.42 4.35
N ASP A 15 -0.89 12.87 5.60
CA ASP A 15 -1.33 14.21 6.00
C ASP A 15 -0.48 15.31 5.34
N GLN A 16 0.81 15.06 5.16
CA GLN A 16 1.68 15.98 4.43
C GLN A 16 1.34 15.98 2.93
N TYR A 17 1.01 14.81 2.37
CA TYR A 17 0.58 14.68 0.99
C TYR A 17 -0.72 15.45 0.71
N GLU A 18 -1.73 15.35 1.60
CA GLU A 18 -2.98 16.10 1.49
C GLU A 18 -2.74 17.61 1.38
N LYS A 19 -1.90 18.15 2.28
CA LYS A 19 -1.54 19.57 2.31
C LYS A 19 -0.78 20.01 1.06
N ASN A 20 0.14 19.17 0.58
CA ASN A 20 1.01 19.51 -0.55
C ASN A 20 0.27 19.43 -1.89
N CYS A 21 -0.67 18.48 -2.01
CA CYS A 21 -1.35 18.19 -3.27
C CYS A 21 -2.77 18.78 -3.34
N ASN A 22 -3.25 19.40 -2.25
CA ASN A 22 -4.59 19.99 -2.14
C ASN A 22 -5.71 19.02 -2.57
N ILE A 23 -5.60 17.78 -2.08
CA ILE A 23 -6.59 16.73 -2.31
C ILE A 23 -7.53 16.63 -1.10
N THR A 24 -8.74 16.12 -1.32
CA THR A 24 -9.64 15.72 -0.24
C THR A 24 -9.65 14.20 -0.17
N ARG A 25 -9.33 13.65 1.02
CA ARG A 25 -9.37 12.20 1.29
C ARG A 25 -10.76 11.83 1.80
N ASP A 26 -11.74 11.79 0.91
CA ASP A 26 -13.10 11.34 1.21
C ASP A 26 -13.20 9.80 1.22
N ASP A 27 -14.40 9.28 1.50
CA ASP A 27 -14.66 7.83 1.58
C ASP A 27 -14.19 7.08 0.31
N ASP A 28 -14.42 7.68 -0.87
CA ASP A 28 -14.08 7.07 -2.16
C ASP A 28 -12.57 7.12 -2.42
N TRP A 29 -11.87 8.16 -1.95
CA TRP A 29 -10.44 8.32 -2.15
C TRP A 29 -9.63 7.10 -1.65
N TYR A 30 -9.94 6.59 -0.46
CA TYR A 30 -9.14 5.51 0.12
C TYR A 30 -9.22 4.22 -0.70
N ILE A 31 -10.42 3.86 -1.17
CA ILE A 31 -10.63 2.64 -1.96
C ILE A 31 -10.13 2.79 -3.41
N LEU A 32 -10.28 3.97 -4.01
CA LEU A 32 -9.76 4.24 -5.35
C LEU A 32 -8.23 4.24 -5.37
N LYS A 33 -7.58 4.82 -4.36
CA LYS A 33 -6.12 4.74 -4.21
C LYS A 33 -5.64 3.30 -4.01
N LEU A 34 -6.36 2.46 -3.27
CA LEU A 34 -6.00 1.02 -3.18
C LEU A 34 -5.97 0.35 -4.55
N GLN A 35 -6.95 0.65 -5.42
CA GLN A 35 -6.98 0.12 -6.78
C GLN A 35 -5.80 0.66 -7.61
N GLU A 36 -5.47 1.94 -7.46
CA GLU A 36 -4.34 2.57 -8.12
C GLU A 36 -3.02 1.88 -7.75
N GLU A 37 -2.70 1.78 -6.45
CA GLU A 37 -1.46 1.15 -5.96
C GLU A 37 -1.36 -0.33 -6.37
N LEU A 38 -2.49 -1.06 -6.36
CA LEU A 38 -2.52 -2.43 -6.85
C LEU A 38 -2.24 -2.51 -8.36
N GLY A 39 -2.72 -1.55 -9.13
CA GLY A 39 -2.45 -1.42 -10.56
C GLY A 39 -0.97 -1.14 -10.85
N GLU A 40 -0.35 -0.25 -10.09
CA GLU A 40 1.08 0.08 -10.19
C GLU A 40 1.96 -1.12 -9.80
N LEU A 41 1.63 -1.80 -8.70
CA LEU A 41 2.27 -3.06 -8.30
C LEU A 41 2.16 -4.11 -9.42
N THR A 42 0.98 -4.27 -10.01
CA THR A 42 0.75 -5.24 -11.09
C THR A 42 1.60 -4.90 -12.32
N GLN A 43 1.64 -3.62 -12.71
CA GLN A 43 2.44 -3.16 -13.85
C GLN A 43 3.94 -3.41 -13.63
N ASN A 44 4.46 -3.06 -12.46
CA ASN A 44 5.88 -3.25 -12.13
C ASN A 44 6.23 -4.74 -12.04
N TYR A 45 5.34 -5.56 -11.49
CA TYR A 45 5.54 -7.02 -11.44
C TYR A 45 5.56 -7.67 -12.82
N LEU A 46 4.69 -7.24 -13.74
CA LEU A 46 4.71 -7.72 -15.13
C LEU A 46 6.01 -7.31 -15.84
N SER A 47 6.50 -6.10 -15.61
CA SER A 47 7.76 -5.61 -16.17
C SER A 47 8.97 -6.41 -15.65
N TYR A 48 9.05 -6.65 -14.34
CA TYR A 48 10.10 -7.47 -13.71
C TYR A 48 10.13 -8.92 -14.21
N THR A 49 8.95 -9.50 -14.46
CA THR A 49 8.80 -10.87 -14.96
C THR A 49 8.86 -10.99 -16.48
N SER A 50 9.32 -9.94 -17.19
CA SER A 50 9.46 -9.89 -18.65
C SER A 50 8.14 -10.09 -19.44
N ARG A 51 6.99 -9.85 -18.80
CA ARG A 51 5.65 -9.88 -19.42
C ARG A 51 5.11 -8.49 -19.74
N GLY A 52 5.80 -7.44 -19.27
CA GLY A 52 5.52 -6.04 -19.53
C GLY A 52 6.70 -5.32 -20.18
N ARG A 53 6.56 -4.01 -20.42
CA ARG A 53 7.65 -3.17 -20.94
C ARG A 53 8.64 -2.85 -19.83
N ASN A 54 9.90 -3.24 -19.99
CA ASN A 54 10.97 -2.97 -19.02
C ASN A 54 11.42 -1.50 -18.95
N ARG A 55 11.00 -0.64 -19.91
CA ARG A 55 11.30 0.80 -19.97
C ARG A 55 12.81 1.11 -19.83
N ASN A 56 13.67 0.27 -20.38
CA ASN A 56 15.14 0.36 -20.27
C ASN A 56 15.70 0.28 -18.83
N LEU A 57 14.91 -0.24 -17.89
CA LEU A 57 15.36 -0.49 -16.52
C LEU A 57 16.11 -1.82 -16.42
N THR A 58 17.09 -1.86 -15.53
CA THR A 58 17.78 -3.07 -15.11
C THR A 58 16.87 -3.93 -14.21
N GLN A 59 17.24 -5.20 -14.02
CA GLN A 59 16.45 -6.09 -13.15
C GLN A 59 16.45 -5.67 -11.68
N GLU A 60 17.55 -5.07 -11.20
CA GLU A 60 17.62 -4.55 -9.83
C GLU A 60 16.70 -3.34 -9.65
N GLU A 61 16.62 -2.45 -10.64
CA GLU A 61 15.68 -1.32 -10.63
C GLU A 61 14.23 -1.80 -10.68
N LEU A 62 13.91 -2.79 -11.52
CA LEU A 62 12.56 -3.36 -11.59
C LEU A 62 12.16 -4.03 -10.27
N LYS A 63 13.09 -4.73 -9.61
CA LYS A 63 12.86 -5.33 -8.29
C LYS A 63 12.65 -4.26 -7.22
N LYS A 64 13.42 -3.17 -7.27
CA LYS A 64 13.25 -2.03 -6.36
C LYS A 64 11.88 -1.37 -6.55
N ASN A 65 11.42 -1.21 -7.80
CA ASN A 65 10.09 -0.68 -8.06
C ASN A 65 9.01 -1.55 -7.40
N ILE A 66 9.04 -2.88 -7.58
CA ILE A 66 8.10 -3.78 -6.88
C ILE A 66 8.12 -3.54 -5.37
N SER A 67 9.31 -3.41 -4.78
CA SER A 67 9.43 -3.15 -3.34
C SER A 67 8.78 -1.83 -2.91
N ASN A 68 8.86 -0.79 -3.74
CA ASN A 68 8.20 0.49 -3.48
C ASN A 68 6.68 0.32 -3.57
N GLU A 69 6.17 -0.29 -4.65
CA GLU A 69 4.73 -0.49 -4.84
C GLU A 69 4.10 -1.38 -3.75
N VAL A 70 4.85 -2.34 -3.21
CA VAL A 70 4.41 -3.13 -2.04
C VAL A 70 4.27 -2.25 -0.81
N ALA A 71 5.21 -1.31 -0.61
CA ALA A 71 5.15 -0.36 0.49
C ALA A 71 3.98 0.63 0.32
N ASP A 72 3.72 1.10 -0.90
CA ASP A 72 2.62 2.01 -1.21
C ASP A 72 1.27 1.31 -1.01
N LEU A 73 1.10 0.09 -1.54
CA LEU A 73 -0.11 -0.71 -1.32
C LEU A 73 -0.34 -1.03 0.16
N LEU A 74 0.71 -1.43 0.90
CA LEU A 74 0.60 -1.67 2.35
C LEU A 74 0.24 -0.38 3.09
N GLY A 75 0.90 0.73 2.77
CA GLY A 75 0.61 2.03 3.36
C GLY A 75 -0.85 2.43 3.15
N GLN A 76 -1.36 2.27 1.93
CA GLN A 76 -2.74 2.57 1.61
C GLN A 76 -3.74 1.64 2.31
N ILE A 77 -3.40 0.36 2.52
CA ILE A 77 -4.22 -0.56 3.35
C ILE A 77 -4.30 -0.07 4.80
N LEU A 78 -3.18 0.37 5.37
CA LEU A 78 -3.14 0.90 6.75
C LEU A 78 -3.93 2.21 6.87
N LEU A 79 -3.85 3.08 5.86
CA LEU A 79 -4.66 4.30 5.79
C LEU A 79 -6.15 4.00 5.72
N PHE A 80 -6.56 3.08 4.85
CA PHE A 80 -7.94 2.63 4.72
C PHE A 80 -8.46 2.04 6.04
N ALA A 81 -7.69 1.15 6.68
CA ALA A 81 -8.06 0.57 7.97
C ALA A 81 -8.20 1.63 9.06
N ASN A 82 -7.24 2.56 9.16
CA ASN A 82 -7.28 3.64 10.15
C ASN A 82 -8.50 4.55 9.95
N TYR A 83 -8.81 4.92 8.70
CA TYR A 83 -9.96 5.76 8.38
C TYR A 83 -11.30 5.11 8.79
N HIS A 84 -11.44 3.80 8.58
CA HIS A 84 -12.63 3.04 8.96
C HIS A 84 -12.59 2.47 10.39
N ASN A 85 -11.61 2.86 11.22
CA ASN A 85 -11.45 2.37 12.59
C ASN A 85 -11.34 0.82 12.70
N ILE A 86 -10.64 0.19 11.75
CA ILE A 86 -10.42 -1.25 11.70
C ILE A 86 -9.13 -1.60 12.46
N ASP A 87 -9.24 -2.45 13.47
CA ASP A 87 -8.09 -3.08 14.12
C ASP A 87 -7.57 -4.23 13.25
N VAL A 88 -6.48 -3.97 12.53
CA VAL A 88 -5.88 -4.92 11.58
C VAL A 88 -5.26 -6.11 12.31
N GLU A 89 -4.60 -5.91 13.45
CA GLU A 89 -3.97 -6.99 14.20
C GLU A 89 -5.03 -7.99 14.69
N LYS A 90 -6.09 -7.48 15.31
CA LYS A 90 -7.23 -8.29 15.73
C LYS A 90 -7.94 -8.95 14.54
N SER A 91 -8.12 -8.24 13.43
CA SER A 91 -8.74 -8.80 12.21
C SER A 91 -7.93 -9.97 11.64
N MET A 92 -6.60 -9.93 11.76
CA MET A 92 -5.73 -11.04 11.37
C MET A 92 -5.86 -12.23 12.31
N GLU A 93 -5.95 -11.99 13.63
CA GLU A 93 -6.23 -13.04 14.62
C GLU A 93 -7.55 -13.77 14.33
N ASP A 94 -8.62 -13.00 14.19
CA ASP A 94 -10.00 -13.50 14.01
C ASP A 94 -10.19 -14.22 12.66
N LYS A 95 -9.49 -13.80 11.61
CA LYS A 95 -9.68 -14.32 10.24
C LYS A 95 -8.64 -15.36 9.83
N TRP A 96 -7.35 -15.06 9.99
CA TRP A 96 -6.26 -15.86 9.43
C TRP A 96 -5.61 -16.76 10.48
N PHE A 97 -5.22 -16.20 11.63
CA PHE A 97 -4.43 -16.95 12.61
C PHE A 97 -5.23 -18.00 13.37
N LYS A 98 -6.57 -17.94 13.35
CA LYS A 98 -7.42 -19.04 13.84
C LYS A 98 -7.13 -20.41 13.20
N TYR A 99 -6.44 -20.46 12.06
CA TYR A 99 -6.07 -21.69 11.38
C TYR A 99 -4.65 -22.20 11.71
N LEU A 100 -3.84 -21.44 12.47
CA LEU A 100 -2.45 -21.79 12.83
C LEU A 100 -2.35 -22.73 14.04
N LYS A 101 -3.24 -23.73 14.14
CA LYS A 101 -3.18 -24.73 15.22
C LYS A 101 -1.84 -25.46 15.27
#